data_AF-A0A8T5NL54-F1
#
_entry.id   AF-A0A8T5NL54-F1
#
_cell.length_a   1.000
_cell.length_b   1.000
_cell.length_c   1.000
_cell.angle_alpha   90.00
_cell.angle_beta   90.00
_cell.angle_gamma   90.00
#
_symmetry.space_group_name_H-M   'P 1'
#
loop_
_entity.id
_entity.type
_entity.pdbx_description
1 polymer ?
#
loop_
_entity_poly.entity_id
_entity_poly.type
_entity_poly.pdbx_seq_one_letter_code
_entity_poly.pdbx_strand_id
1 'polypeptide(L)'
;MEDEFAPHVDEIKRALDSEIDENSILADLKKLIEFRVPLEEAKRSLIKKYGGADKSIVCKLGDIKIGDRNIEFTVQVMELTKKSINVNTIEKTIYSGILGDETAARSFTAWHDFGLNAG
;
A
#
# COMPACT_ATOMS: atom_id res chain seq x y z
N MET A 1 12.11 27.99 4.76
CA MET A 1 11.68 26.84 5.59
C MET A 1 10.20 26.50 5.38
N GLU A 2 9.44 27.31 4.62
CA GLU A 2 8.07 26.99 4.16
C GLU A 2 8.04 26.42 2.72
N ASP A 3 9.15 26.54 1.97
CA ASP A 3 9.26 26.15 0.56
C ASP A 3 9.41 24.63 0.28
N GLU A 4 9.68 23.79 1.27
CA GLU A 4 9.82 22.32 1.05
C GLU A 4 8.47 21.60 0.95
N PHE A 5 7.39 22.23 1.41
CA PHE A 5 6.05 21.62 1.39
C PHE A 5 5.25 22.00 0.14
N ALA A 6 5.61 23.10 -0.52
CA ALA A 6 4.98 23.58 -1.75
C ALA A 6 4.90 22.52 -2.88
N PRO A 7 5.98 21.79 -3.24
CA PRO A 7 5.89 20.78 -4.30
C PRO A 7 5.01 19.59 -3.89
N HIS A 8 4.95 19.27 -2.60
CA HIS A 8 4.21 18.14 -2.07
C HIS A 8 2.70 18.41 -2.02
N VAL A 9 2.30 19.64 -1.72
CA VAL A 9 0.91 20.10 -1.79
C VAL A 9 0.43 20.09 -3.25
N ASP A 10 1.27 20.55 -4.18
CA ASP A 10 0.96 20.53 -5.62
C ASP A 10 0.85 19.08 -6.16
N GLU A 11 1.74 18.17 -5.75
CA GLU A 11 1.63 16.73 -6.05
C GLU A 11 0.30 16.13 -5.57
N ILE A 12 -0.12 16.48 -4.34
CA ILE A 12 -1.39 15.99 -3.76
C ILE A 12 -2.56 16.56 -4.56
N LYS A 13 -2.55 17.87 -4.84
CA LYS A 13 -3.59 18.54 -5.64
C LYS A 13 -3.67 17.98 -7.06
N ARG A 14 -2.53 17.65 -7.68
CA ARG A 14 -2.49 17.02 -9.00
C ARG A 14 -2.95 15.56 -8.98
N ALA A 15 -2.76 14.87 -7.85
CA ALA A 15 -3.18 13.48 -7.69
C ALA A 15 -4.68 13.33 -7.41
N LEU A 16 -5.33 14.38 -6.90
CA LEU A 16 -6.75 14.46 -6.59
C LEU A 16 -7.46 15.28 -7.68
N ASP A 17 -8.38 14.67 -8.42
CA ASP A 17 -9.14 15.31 -9.51
C ASP A 17 -10.21 16.31 -9.01
N SER A 18 -9.98 16.97 -7.88
CA SER A 18 -11.00 17.79 -7.20
C SER A 18 -10.43 19.10 -6.67
N GLU A 19 -11.24 20.15 -6.84
CA GLU A 19 -11.04 21.52 -6.37
C GLU A 19 -10.97 21.59 -4.83
N ILE A 20 -9.84 21.16 -4.27
CA ILE A 20 -9.59 21.21 -2.84
C ILE A 20 -8.66 22.41 -2.56
N ASP A 21 -9.04 23.23 -1.58
CA ASP A 21 -8.25 24.36 -1.11
C ASP A 21 -6.88 23.94 -0.57
N GLU A 22 -5.82 24.48 -1.20
CA GLU A 22 -4.41 24.29 -0.81
C GLU A 22 -4.15 24.66 0.66
N ASN A 23 -4.88 25.65 1.19
CA ASN A 23 -4.77 26.08 2.58
C ASN A 23 -5.20 25.00 3.58
N SER A 24 -6.23 24.21 3.25
CA SER A 24 -6.66 23.10 4.12
C SER A 24 -5.64 21.96 4.11
N ILE A 25 -5.10 21.65 2.92
CA ILE A 25 -4.07 20.62 2.73
C ILE A 25 -2.81 20.99 3.52
N LEU A 26 -2.36 22.25 3.44
CA LEU A 26 -1.18 22.72 4.15
C LEU A 26 -1.35 22.68 5.68
N ALA A 27 -2.52 23.05 6.19
CA ALA A 27 -2.81 23.00 7.63
C ALA A 27 -2.81 21.57 8.17
N ASP A 28 -3.38 20.61 7.42
CA ASP A 28 -3.34 19.19 7.78
C ASP A 28 -1.93 18.60 7.67
N LEU A 29 -1.16 18.97 6.63
CA LEU A 29 0.23 18.55 6.47
C LEU A 29 1.09 19.03 7.64
N LYS A 30 0.94 20.30 8.04
CA LYS A 30 1.65 20.90 9.17
C LYS A 30 1.33 20.21 10.49
N LYS A 31 0.04 19.88 10.73
CA LYS A 31 -0.37 19.07 11.89
C LYS A 31 0.33 17.71 11.88
N LEU A 32 0.36 17.01 10.74
CA LEU A 32 0.99 15.69 10.64
C LEU A 32 2.49 15.74 10.92
N ILE A 33 3.17 16.80 10.49
CA ILE A 33 4.60 17.01 10.78
C ILE A 33 4.82 17.34 12.27
N GLU A 34 3.92 18.11 12.90
CA GLU A 34 3.93 18.32 14.36
C GLU A 34 3.75 17.01 15.14
N PHE A 35 2.95 16.08 14.61
CA PHE A 35 2.83 14.71 15.15
C PHE A 35 4.04 13.82 14.85
N ARG A 36 5.12 14.35 14.27
CA ARG A 36 6.32 13.62 13.81
C ARG A 36 6.02 12.51 12.80
N VAL A 37 4.95 12.65 12.03
CA VAL A 37 4.67 11.74 10.93
C VAL A 37 5.65 12.06 9.80
N PRO A 38 6.39 11.08 9.27
CA PRO A 38 7.30 11.32 8.15
C PRO A 38 6.54 11.83 6.92
N LEU A 39 7.20 12.68 6.12
CA LEU A 39 6.61 13.39 4.97
C LEU A 39 5.83 12.47 4.02
N GLU A 40 6.33 11.27 3.74
CA GLU A 40 5.66 10.29 2.88
C GLU A 40 4.34 9.79 3.48
N GLU A 41 4.29 9.58 4.79
CA GLU A 41 3.12 9.09 5.51
C GLU A 41 2.10 10.21 5.69
N ALA A 42 2.56 11.46 5.82
CA ALA A 42 1.71 12.64 5.81
C ALA A 42 1.01 12.84 4.45
N LYS A 43 1.74 12.72 3.33
CA LYS A 43 1.16 12.72 1.98
C LYS A 43 0.06 11.65 1.83
N ARG A 44 0.36 10.42 2.26
CA ARG A 44 -0.58 9.27 2.23
C ARG A 44 -1.85 9.56 3.03
N SER A 45 -1.71 10.12 4.23
CA SER A 45 -2.86 10.46 5.08
C SER A 45 -3.74 11.52 4.43
N LEU A 46 -3.15 12.49 3.73
CA LEU A 46 -3.89 13.50 2.99
C LEU A 46 -4.64 12.92 1.78
N ILE A 47 -3.96 12.16 0.93
CA ILE A 47 -4.60 11.54 -0.26
C ILE A 47 -5.79 10.67 0.16
N LYS A 48 -5.66 9.95 1.28
CA LYS A 48 -6.75 9.16 1.88
C LYS A 48 -7.90 10.01 2.43
N LYS A 49 -7.59 11.13 3.09
CA LYS A 49 -8.59 12.05 3.66
C LYS A 49 -9.42 12.74 2.58
N TYR A 50 -8.79 13.06 1.44
CA TYR A 50 -9.38 13.90 0.40
C TYR A 50 -10.00 13.13 -0.78
N GLY A 51 -10.03 11.80 -0.75
CA GLY A 51 -10.84 11.01 -1.70
C GLY A 51 -10.07 10.18 -2.72
N GLY A 52 -8.76 9.96 -2.54
CA GLY A 52 -7.99 9.00 -3.34
C GLY A 52 -8.29 7.53 -2.96
N ALA A 53 -9.57 7.16 -2.83
CA ALA A 53 -10.00 5.83 -2.39
C ALA A 53 -9.57 4.70 -3.35
N ASP A 54 -9.30 5.02 -4.61
CA ASP A 54 -8.99 4.05 -5.67
C ASP A 54 -7.51 4.00 -6.09
N LYS A 55 -6.62 4.84 -5.52
CA LYS A 55 -5.19 4.74 -5.82
C LYS A 55 -4.53 3.79 -4.82
N SER A 56 -4.30 2.56 -5.26
CA SER A 56 -3.44 1.60 -4.59
C SER A 56 -2.08 2.24 -4.31
N ILE A 57 -1.61 2.15 -3.07
CA ILE A 57 -0.31 2.70 -2.70
C ILE A 57 0.76 1.71 -3.11
N VAL A 58 1.57 2.07 -4.11
CA VAL A 58 2.71 1.24 -4.52
C VAL A 58 3.79 1.32 -3.45
N CYS A 59 4.15 0.18 -2.85
CA CYS A 59 5.21 0.09 -1.84
C CYS A 59 6.07 -1.15 -2.02
N LYS A 60 7.29 -1.14 -1.48
CA LYS A 60 8.14 -2.33 -1.47
C LYS A 60 7.71 -3.28 -0.35
N LEU A 61 8.03 -4.56 -0.52
CA LEU A 61 7.63 -5.62 0.42
C LEU A 61 8.18 -5.38 1.85
N GLY A 62 9.38 -4.81 1.96
CA GLY A 62 10.00 -4.48 3.26
C GLY A 62 9.29 -3.36 4.03
N ASP A 63 8.64 -2.43 3.34
CA ASP A 63 7.97 -1.27 3.96
C ASP A 63 6.57 -1.59 4.49
N ILE A 64 6.03 -2.78 4.18
CA ILE A 64 4.67 -3.18 4.58
C ILE A 64 4.60 -3.39 6.09
N LYS A 65 3.78 -2.55 6.74
CA LYS A 65 3.48 -2.60 8.16
C LYS A 65 2.10 -3.19 8.42
N ILE A 66 1.93 -3.69 9.64
CA ILE A 66 0.64 -4.20 10.11
C ILE A 66 -0.33 -3.01 10.20
N GLY A 67 -1.42 -3.06 9.43
CA GLY A 67 -2.42 -1.99 9.37
C GLY A 67 -2.49 -1.28 8.01
N ASP A 68 -1.49 -1.48 7.15
CA ASP A 68 -1.56 -1.02 5.76
C ASP A 68 -2.72 -1.70 5.02
N ARG A 69 -3.42 -0.92 4.20
CA ARG A 69 -4.58 -1.32 3.41
C ARG A 69 -4.47 -0.68 2.03
N ASN A 70 -5.01 -1.36 1.02
CA ASN A 70 -5.00 -0.87 -0.37
C ASN A 70 -3.59 -0.62 -0.91
N ILE A 71 -2.70 -1.59 -0.72
CA ILE A 71 -1.31 -1.53 -1.18
C ILE A 71 -1.13 -2.39 -2.43
N GLU A 72 -0.27 -1.91 -3.33
CA GLU A 72 0.19 -2.62 -4.51
C GLU A 72 1.70 -2.80 -4.41
N PHE A 73 2.21 -3.95 -4.82
CA PHE A 73 3.64 -4.23 -4.79
C PHE A 73 4.00 -5.22 -5.90
N THR A 74 5.19 -5.06 -6.46
CA THR A 74 5.77 -5.99 -7.42
C THR A 74 6.75 -6.88 -6.69
N VAL A 75 6.55 -8.19 -6.79
CA VAL A 75 7.37 -9.21 -6.12
C VAL A 75 7.51 -10.42 -7.04
N GLN A 76 8.55 -11.19 -6.82
CA GLN A 76 8.76 -12.48 -7.47
C GLN A 76 8.34 -13.61 -6.52
N VAL A 77 7.62 -14.60 -7.05
CA VAL A 77 7.26 -15.79 -6.28
C VAL A 77 8.46 -16.73 -6.28
N MET A 78 9.09 -16.89 -5.12
CA MET A 78 10.27 -17.75 -4.96
C MET A 78 9.85 -19.21 -4.77
N GLU A 79 8.80 -19.45 -3.98
CA GLU A 79 8.29 -20.78 -3.70
C GLU A 79 6.77 -20.81 -3.75
N LEU A 80 6.21 -21.88 -4.32
CA LEU A 80 4.77 -22.10 -4.39
C LEU A 80 4.43 -23.55 -4.04
N THR A 81 3.62 -23.71 -3.01
CA THR A 81 3.10 -24.99 -2.54
C THR A 81 1.58 -25.01 -2.67
N LYS A 82 1.04 -26.09 -3.25
CA LYS A 82 -0.40 -26.31 -3.42
C LYS A 82 -0.86 -27.22 -2.29
N LYS A 83 -1.90 -26.84 -1.55
CA LYS A 83 -2.48 -27.69 -0.49
C LYS A 83 -4.00 -27.73 -0.63
N SER A 84 -4.56 -28.93 -0.68
CA SER A 84 -5.99 -29.14 -0.56
C SER A 84 -6.37 -29.21 0.91
N ILE A 85 -7.25 -28.33 1.34
CA ILE A 85 -7.81 -28.29 2.69
C ILE A 85 -9.30 -28.53 2.64
N ASN A 86 -9.84 -29.23 3.63
CA ASN A 86 -11.27 -29.44 3.74
C ASN A 86 -11.83 -28.40 4.72
N VAL A 87 -12.59 -27.43 4.22
CA VAL A 87 -13.19 -26.37 5.03
C VAL A 87 -14.70 -26.55 4.99
N ASN A 88 -15.31 -26.87 6.12
CA ASN A 88 -16.76 -27.07 6.27
C ASN A 88 -17.34 -28.06 5.22
N THR A 89 -16.69 -29.22 5.05
CA THR A 89 -17.12 -30.31 4.15
C THR A 89 -16.96 -29.99 2.65
N ILE A 90 -16.31 -28.87 2.31
CA ILE A 90 -15.97 -28.49 0.94
C ILE A 90 -14.46 -28.54 0.79
N GLU A 91 -13.98 -29.30 -0.21
CA GLU A 91 -12.57 -29.31 -0.57
C GLU A 91 -12.21 -27.97 -1.23
N LYS A 92 -11.27 -27.24 -0.64
CA LYS A 92 -10.70 -26.01 -1.19
C LYS A 92 -9.21 -26.19 -1.40
N THR A 93 -8.75 -25.79 -2.58
CA THR A 93 -7.31 -25.72 -2.86
C THR A 93 -6.82 -24.34 -2.47
N ILE A 94 -5.83 -24.29 -1.59
CA ILE A 94 -5.10 -23.08 -1.25
C ILE A 94 -3.68 -23.16 -1.82
N TYR A 95 -3.14 -21.99 -2.11
CA TYR A 95 -1.77 -21.82 -2.57
C TYR A 95 -1.01 -21.09 -1.48
N SER A 96 0.03 -21.71 -0.95
CA SER A 96 0.88 -21.11 0.07
C SER A 96 2.30 -21.06 -0.45
N GLY A 97 3.00 -19.96 -0.23
CA GLY A 97 4.32 -19.78 -0.82
C GLY A 97 5.11 -18.68 -0.16
N ILE A 98 6.28 -18.43 -0.72
CA ILE A 98 7.15 -17.31 -0.35
C ILE A 98 7.26 -16.41 -1.56
N LEU A 99 6.97 -15.13 -1.34
CA LEU A 99 7.22 -14.07 -2.28
C LEU A 99 8.36 -13.19 -1.76
N GLY A 100 9.17 -12.68 -2.67
CA GLY A 100 10.36 -11.91 -2.35
C GLY A 100 10.58 -10.79 -3.34
N ASP A 101 11.26 -9.76 -2.85
CA ASP A 101 11.73 -8.63 -3.62
C ASP A 101 13.12 -8.25 -3.10
N GLU A 102 13.79 -7.27 -3.71
CA GLU A 102 15.11 -6.77 -3.28
C GLU A 102 15.15 -6.34 -1.80
N THR A 103 14.00 -6.01 -1.22
CA THR A 103 13.89 -5.54 0.18
C THR A 103 13.65 -6.63 1.21
N ALA A 104 12.84 -7.65 0.91
CA ALA A 104 12.39 -8.62 1.89
C ALA A 104 11.84 -9.89 1.22
N ALA A 105 11.64 -10.94 2.01
CA ALA A 105 10.85 -12.11 1.65
C ALA A 105 9.77 -12.36 2.70
N ARG A 106 8.55 -12.68 2.25
CA ARG A 106 7.42 -12.98 3.14
C ARG A 106 6.59 -14.15 2.62
N SER A 107 6.00 -14.89 3.57
CA SER A 107 5.04 -15.94 3.27
C SER A 107 3.69 -15.36 2.87
N PHE A 108 3.05 -15.95 1.88
CA PHE A 108 1.70 -15.60 1.45
C PHE A 108 0.80 -16.83 1.36
N THR A 109 -0.52 -16.59 1.45
CA THR A 109 -1.55 -17.60 1.25
C THR A 109 -2.63 -17.04 0.34
N ALA A 110 -2.84 -17.68 -0.80
CA ALA A 110 -3.92 -17.40 -1.75
C ALA A 110 -5.01 -18.46 -1.65
N TRP A 111 -6.26 -17.99 -1.54
CA TRP A 111 -7.46 -18.81 -1.38
C TRP A 111 -8.13 -19.21 -2.70
N HIS A 112 -7.64 -18.66 -3.80
CA HIS A 112 -8.10 -18.93 -5.15
C HIS A 112 -6.91 -19.25 -6.03
N ASP A 113 -7.17 -19.96 -7.13
CA ASP A 113 -6.17 -20.15 -8.17
C ASP A 113 -6.03 -18.86 -8.97
N PHE A 114 -4.82 -18.30 -8.92
CA PHE A 114 -4.44 -17.14 -9.73
C PHE A 114 -3.45 -17.54 -10.84
N GLY A 115 -3.24 -18.84 -11.08
CA GLY A 115 -2.25 -19.31 -12.05
C GLY A 115 -0.81 -18.93 -11.68
N LEU A 116 -0.52 -18.83 -10.37
CA LEU A 116 0.80 -18.46 -9.87
C LEU A 116 1.83 -19.51 -10.26
N ASN A 117 3.00 -19.05 -10.69
CA ASN A 117 4.16 -19.91 -10.94
C ASN A 117 5.35 -19.36 -10.16
N ALA A 118 6.15 -20.25 -9.59
CA ALA A 118 7.45 -19.89 -9.04
C ALA A 118 8.41 -19.72 -10.21
N GLY A 119 9.19 -18.63 -10.24
CA GLY A 119 10.05 -18.33 -11.38
C GLY A 119 10.59 -16.92 -11.37
#